data_AF-A0A3P5X7N1-F1
#
_entry.id   AF-A0A3P5X7N1-F1
#
_cell.length_a   1.000
_cell.length_b   1.000
_cell.length_c   1.000
_cell.angle_alpha   90.00
_cell.angle_beta   90.00
_cell.angle_gamma   90.00
#
_symmetry.space_group_name_H-M   'P 1'
#
loop_
_entity.id
_entity.type
_entity.pdbx_description
1 polymer ?
#
loop_
_entity_poly.entity_id
_entity_poly.type
_entity_poly.pdbx_seq_one_letter_code
_entity_poly.pdbx_strand_id
1 'polypeptide(L)' 'MMRIFSATILMLLGAGCVSGRATSPEALCDGSRAARADHAAALAVSADDRAAVTGARLIALIDAGCV' A
#
# COMPACT_ATOMS: atom_id res chain seq x y z
N MET A 1 35.11 6.65 7.37
CA MET A 1 34.41 5.79 6.39
C MET A 1 33.02 5.36 6.87
N MET A 2 32.86 4.87 8.11
CA MET A 2 31.55 4.45 8.68
C MET A 2 30.42 5.50 8.60
N ARG A 3 30.76 6.80 8.75
CA ARG A 3 29.79 7.91 8.70
C ARG A 3 29.16 8.14 7.32
N ILE A 4 29.86 7.76 6.24
CA ILE A 4 29.36 7.94 4.87
C ILE A 4 28.31 6.86 4.56
N PHE A 5 28.57 5.60 4.95
CA PHE A 5 27.63 4.49 4.77
C PHE A 5 26.28 4.71 5.46
N SER A 6 26.27 5.29 6.67
CA SER A 6 25.03 5.62 7.38
C SER A 6 24.21 6.70 6.67
N ALA A 7 24.87 7.69 6.06
CA ALA A 7 24.19 8.75 5.32
C ALA A 7 23.55 8.22 4.02
N THR A 8 24.21 7.28 3.33
CA THR A 8 23.67 6.67 2.11
C THR A 8 22.43 5.81 2.41
N ILE A 9 22.46 4.99 3.45
CA ILE A 9 21.30 4.17 3.85
C ILE A 9 20.10 5.07 4.18
N LEU A 10 20.29 6.15 4.95
CA LEU A 10 19.21 7.07 5.29
C LEU A 10 18.63 7.77 4.04
N MET A 11 19.46 8.12 3.07
CA MET A 11 19.01 8.66 1.78
C MET A 11 18.22 7.64 0.95
N LEU A 12 18.62 6.37 0.91
CA LEU A 12 17.89 5.33 0.19
C LEU A 12 16.54 5.02 0.83
N LEU A 13 16.46 4.96 2.17
CA LEU A 13 15.18 4.80 2.86
C LEU A 13 14.27 6.02 2.65
N GLY A 14 14.83 7.24 2.72
CA GLY A 14 14.09 8.48 2.45
C GLY A 14 13.58 8.56 1.01
N ALA A 15 14.40 8.18 0.02
CA ALA A 15 13.99 8.10 -1.37
C ALA A 15 12.91 7.05 -1.58
N GLY A 16 13.02 5.88 -0.95
CA GLY A 16 11.99 4.83 -0.97
C GLY A 16 10.66 5.29 -0.36
N CYS A 17 10.69 6.12 0.69
CA CYS A 17 9.47 6.70 1.27
C CYS A 17 8.83 7.78 0.37
N VAL A 18 9.61 8.53 -0.42
CA VAL A 18 9.09 9.46 -1.44
C VAL A 18 8.60 8.71 -2.68
N SER A 19 9.17 7.54 -2.97
CA SER A 19 8.68 6.58 -3.99
C SER A 19 7.43 5.81 -3.56
N GLY A 20 6.84 6.12 -2.40
CA GLY A 20 5.54 5.59 -1.98
C GLY A 20 4.39 5.96 -2.93
N ARG A 21 4.61 6.96 -3.80
CA ARG A 21 3.75 7.20 -4.95
C ARG A 21 3.87 6.02 -5.91
N ALA A 22 2.79 5.30 -6.11
CA ALA A 22 2.73 4.34 -7.19
C ALA A 22 2.88 5.10 -8.51
N THR A 23 4.07 5.01 -9.08
CA THR A 23 4.41 5.63 -10.37
C THR A 23 3.72 4.92 -11.53
N SER A 24 3.14 3.76 -11.27
CA SER A 24 2.37 2.98 -12.23
C SER A 24 1.11 2.36 -11.59
N PRO A 25 0.00 2.24 -12.34
CA PRO A 25 -1.21 1.55 -11.89
C PRO A 25 -0.97 0.09 -11.48
N GLU A 26 0.00 -0.58 -12.11
CA GLU A 26 0.38 -1.96 -11.83
C GLU A 26 0.92 -2.09 -10.41
N ALA A 27 1.73 -1.13 -9.94
CA ALA A 27 2.27 -1.13 -8.58
C ALA A 27 1.14 -1.02 -7.52
N LEU A 28 0.11 -0.19 -7.77
CA LEU A 28 -1.09 -0.16 -6.92
C LEU A 28 -1.82 -1.50 -6.96
N CYS A 29 -1.97 -2.09 -8.15
CA CYS A 29 -2.69 -3.35 -8.31
C CYS A 29 -2.01 -4.53 -7.63
N ASP A 30 -0.69 -4.63 -7.75
CA ASP A 30 0.09 -5.67 -7.11
C ASP A 30 0.17 -5.45 -5.59
N GLY A 31 0.43 -4.21 -5.15
CA GLY A 31 0.50 -3.86 -3.73
C GLY A 31 -0.82 -4.03 -2.98
N SER A 32 -1.96 -3.86 -3.66
CA SER A 32 -3.30 -4.00 -3.06
C SER A 32 -3.97 -5.36 -3.33
N ARG A 33 -3.31 -6.29 -4.04
CA ARG A 33 -3.89 -7.57 -4.48
C ARG A 33 -4.57 -8.36 -3.37
N ALA A 34 -3.88 -8.54 -2.24
CA ALA A 34 -4.41 -9.30 -1.10
C ALA A 34 -5.64 -8.60 -0.49
N ALA A 35 -5.58 -7.28 -0.29
CA ALA A 35 -6.70 -6.51 0.26
C ALA A 35 -7.92 -6.52 -0.66
N ARG A 36 -7.72 -6.50 -1.99
CA ARG A 36 -8.79 -6.64 -2.98
C ARG A 36 -9.43 -8.03 -2.92
N ALA A 37 -8.63 -9.10 -2.79
CA ALA A 37 -9.14 -10.46 -2.63
C ALA A 37 -9.95 -10.61 -1.33
N ASP A 38 -9.45 -10.08 -0.21
CA ASP A 38 -10.14 -10.09 1.09
C ASP A 38 -11.49 -9.36 1.02
N HIS A 39 -11.52 -8.18 0.38
CA HIS A 39 -12.74 -7.40 0.24
C HIS A 39 -13.75 -8.07 -0.71
N ALA A 40 -13.28 -8.62 -1.85
CA ALA A 40 -14.12 -9.37 -2.76
C ALA A 40 -14.73 -10.61 -2.09
N ALA A 41 -13.95 -11.33 -1.28
CA ALA A 41 -14.43 -12.46 -0.50
C ALA A 41 -15.48 -12.05 0.54
N ALA A 42 -15.33 -10.88 1.17
CA ALA A 42 -16.35 -10.35 2.09
C ALA A 42 -17.66 -10.01 1.34
N LEU A 43 -17.57 -9.28 0.22
CA LEU A 43 -18.73 -8.91 -0.61
C LEU A 43 -19.46 -10.11 -1.21
N ALA A 44 -18.74 -11.20 -1.52
CA ALA A 44 -19.33 -12.43 -2.03
C ALA A 44 -20.25 -13.13 -1.00
N VAL A 45 -20.06 -12.86 0.30
CA VAL A 45 -20.92 -13.39 1.36
C VAL A 45 -22.10 -12.45 1.61
N SER A 46 -21.82 -11.18 1.91
CA SER A 46 -22.82 -10.17 2.27
C SER A 46 -22.22 -8.76 2.28
N ALA A 47 -23.06 -7.76 2.04
CA ALA A 47 -22.70 -6.34 2.17
C ALA A 47 -22.87 -5.84 3.62
N ASP A 48 -22.24 -6.52 4.57
CA ASP A 48 -22.32 -6.21 6.02
C ASP A 48 -21.05 -5.48 6.53
N ASP A 49 -20.93 -5.37 7.85
CA ASP A 49 -19.79 -4.71 8.52
C ASP A 49 -18.44 -5.28 8.09
N ARG A 50 -18.35 -6.58 7.78
CA ARG A 50 -17.10 -7.18 7.29
C ARG A 50 -16.72 -6.59 5.93
N ALA A 51 -17.70 -6.40 5.04
CA ALA A 51 -17.46 -5.73 3.75
C ALA A 51 -17.03 -4.28 3.95
N ALA A 52 -17.65 -3.55 4.89
CA ALA A 52 -17.26 -2.17 5.21
C ALA A 52 -15.82 -2.07 5.75
N VAL A 53 -15.45 -2.93 6.72
CA VAL A 53 -14.11 -2.95 7.32
C VAL A 53 -13.02 -3.30 6.30
N THR A 54 -13.27 -4.33 5.49
CA THR A 54 -12.31 -4.72 4.43
C THR A 54 -12.19 -3.66 3.33
N GLY A 55 -13.30 -2.98 3.00
CA GLY A 55 -13.30 -1.87 2.04
C GLY A 55 -12.52 -0.65 2.54
N ALA A 56 -12.73 -0.25 3.80
CA ALA A 56 -11.99 0.84 4.42
C ALA A 56 -10.48 0.57 4.44
N ARG A 57 -10.07 -0.67 4.76
CA ARG A 57 -8.66 -1.08 4.69
C ARG A 57 -8.11 -0.99 3.27
N LEU A 58 -8.87 -1.43 2.26
CA LEU A 58 -8.45 -1.35 0.86
C LEU A 58 -8.26 0.10 0.40
N ILE A 59 -9.18 1.00 0.76
CA ILE A 59 -9.08 2.43 0.43
C ILE A 59 -7.83 3.04 1.07
N ALA A 60 -7.59 2.77 2.36
CA ALA A 60 -6.41 3.30 3.04
C ALA A 60 -5.08 2.90 2.38
N LEU A 61 -4.99 1.66 1.84
CA LEU A 61 -3.82 1.20 1.10
C LEU A 61 -3.66 1.90 -0.25
N ILE A 62 -4.76 2.17 -0.95
CA ILE A 62 -4.75 2.91 -2.23
C ILE A 62 -4.36 4.36 -1.98
N ASP A 63 -4.95 5.02 -0.99
CA ASP A 63 -4.65 6.41 -0.63
C ASP A 63 -3.20 6.60 -0.23
N ALA A 64 -2.63 5.64 0.52
CA ALA A 64 -1.21 5.64 0.87
C ALA A 64 -0.29 5.58 -0.37
N GLY A 65 -0.76 4.99 -1.47
CA GLY A 65 -0.03 4.89 -2.74
C GLY A 65 -0.26 6.07 -3.71
N CYS A 66 -1.23 6.94 -3.43
CA CYS A 66 -1.65 8.02 -4.34
C CYS A 66 -1.16 9.43 -3.93
N VAL A 67 -0.24 9.53 -2.96
CA VAL A 67 0.31 10.78 -2.44
C VAL A 67 1.14 11.55 -3.46
#